data_AF-A0A2D6MSZ2-F1
#
_entry.id   AF-A0A2D6MSZ2-F1
#
_cell.length_a   1.000
_cell.length_b   1.000
_cell.length_c   1.000
_cell.angle_alpha   90.00
_cell.angle_beta   90.00
_cell.angle_gamma   90.00
#
_symmetry.space_group_name_H-M   'P 1'
#
loop_
_entity.id
_entity.type
_entity.pdbx_description
1 polymer ?
#
loop_
_entity_poly.entity_id
_entity_poly.type
_entity_poly.pdbx_seq_one_letter_code
_entity_poly.pdbx_strand_id
1 'polypeptide(L)'
;MLQDPHRTHCGEIQRDRADSASRKKLEGVVNNAMIMRAEPIETFRLAGCMAVIMVNQVGTFLGMKAALSVMRAGGGQAREVYESMKQAGT
;
A
#
# COMPACT_ATOMS: atom_id res chain seq x y z
N MET A 1 -37.91 13.06 -14.67
CA MET A 1 -36.67 13.09 -13.85
C MET A 1 -35.65 12.20 -14.54
N LEU A 2 -34.60 12.81 -15.11
CA LEU A 2 -33.59 12.17 -15.94
C LEU A 2 -32.50 11.57 -15.02
N GLN A 3 -32.15 10.29 -15.21
CA GLN A 3 -31.02 9.66 -14.50
C GLN A 3 -29.71 10.10 -15.17
N ASP A 4 -28.73 10.50 -14.36
CA ASP A 4 -27.43 11.02 -14.81
C ASP A 4 -26.45 9.88 -15.17
N PRO A 5 -25.97 9.79 -16.43
CA PRO A 5 -25.16 8.68 -16.93
C PRO A 5 -23.67 8.70 -16.52
N HIS A 6 -23.23 9.67 -15.71
CA HIS A 6 -21.81 9.80 -15.30
C HIS A 6 -21.50 9.35 -13.87
N ARG A 7 -22.37 8.55 -13.23
CA ARG A 7 -22.09 7.98 -11.91
C ARG A 7 -21.05 6.85 -12.01
N THR A 8 -19.78 7.21 -12.14
CA THR A 8 -18.67 6.27 -11.97
C THR A 8 -18.76 5.70 -10.55
N HIS A 9 -18.96 4.39 -10.46
CA HIS A 9 -19.04 3.63 -9.21
C HIS A 9 -17.63 3.55 -8.57
N CYS A 10 -17.10 4.69 -8.14
CA CYS A 10 -15.98 4.72 -7.23
C CYS A 10 -16.57 4.41 -5.86
N GLY A 11 -16.46 3.15 -5.46
CA GLY A 11 -16.95 2.66 -4.18
C GLY A 11 -16.59 3.61 -3.05
N GLU A 12 -17.56 3.85 -2.17
CA GLU A 12 -17.42 4.68 -1.00
C GLU A 12 -16.12 4.32 -0.26
N ILE A 13 -15.19 5.27 -0.14
CA ILE A 13 -14.06 5.10 0.78
C ILE A 13 -14.68 5.14 2.17
N GLN A 14 -14.98 3.95 2.69
CA GLN A 14 -15.49 3.73 4.03
C GLN A 14 -14.50 4.35 5.01
N ARG A 15 -14.77 5.58 5.46
CA ARG A 15 -14.04 6.20 6.56
C ARG A 15 -14.59 5.62 7.85
N ASP A 16 -14.28 4.35 8.09
CA ASP A 16 -14.42 3.77 9.41
C ASP A 16 -13.45 4.51 10.34
N ARG A 17 -14.00 5.40 11.17
CA ARG A 17 -13.30 5.84 12.37
C ARG A 17 -13.16 4.61 13.25
N ALA A 18 -12.03 3.92 13.10
CA ALA A 18 -11.70 2.79 13.96
C ALA A 18 -11.60 3.30 15.40
N ASP A 19 -12.55 2.87 16.22
CA ASP A 19 -12.55 3.05 17.66
C ASP A 19 -11.21 2.53 18.21
N SER A 20 -10.44 3.41 18.87
CA SER A 20 -9.02 3.17 19.15
C SER A 20 -8.75 1.99 20.07
N ALA A 21 -9.78 1.45 20.72
CA ALA A 21 -9.69 0.45 21.78
C ALA A 21 -9.69 -1.01 21.28
N SER A 22 -10.07 -1.30 20.01
CA SER A 22 -10.26 -2.68 19.54
C SER A 22 -9.24 -3.17 18.52
N ARG A 23 -8.19 -2.39 18.23
CA ARG A 23 -7.14 -2.83 17.29
C ARG A 23 -6.43 -4.05 17.86
N LYS A 24 -6.77 -5.23 17.34
CA LYS A 24 -5.99 -6.46 17.51
C LYS A 24 -4.52 -6.14 17.23
N LYS A 25 -3.65 -6.66 18.08
CA LYS A 25 -2.19 -6.53 18.00
C LYS A 25 -1.73 -6.77 16.55
N LEU A 26 -1.10 -5.77 15.93
CA LEU A 26 -0.56 -5.89 14.57
C LEU A 26 0.87 -6.43 14.64
N GLU A 27 1.04 -7.70 14.31
CA GLU A 27 2.34 -8.38 14.43
C GLU A 27 3.28 -8.05 13.25
N GLY A 28 2.72 -7.75 12.08
CA GLY A 28 3.45 -7.47 10.86
C GLY A 28 2.62 -6.70 9.83
N VAL A 29 3.29 -6.07 8.88
CA VAL A 29 2.70 -5.51 7.67
C VAL A 29 3.45 -6.04 6.46
N VAL A 30 2.72 -6.45 5.42
CA VAL A 30 3.31 -6.90 4.15
C VAL A 30 2.90 -5.92 3.07
N ASN A 31 3.82 -5.06 2.63
CA ASN A 31 3.60 -4.14 1.51
C ASN A 31 3.80 -4.88 0.18
N ASN A 32 2.83 -5.71 -0.21
CA ASN A 32 2.89 -6.51 -1.46
C ASN A 32 2.35 -5.75 -2.69
N ALA A 33 1.78 -4.55 -2.52
CA ALA A 33 1.20 -3.81 -3.62
C ALA A 33 2.31 -3.30 -4.56
N MET A 34 2.32 -3.81 -5.79
CA MET A 34 3.27 -3.44 -6.82
C MET A 34 2.58 -3.33 -8.18
N ILE A 35 2.98 -2.33 -8.97
CA ILE A 35 2.77 -2.32 -10.41
C ILE A 35 4.10 -2.38 -11.15
N MET A 36 4.09 -3.05 -12.30
CA MET A 36 5.22 -3.12 -13.22
C MET A 36 4.78 -2.57 -14.58
N ARG A 37 5.59 -1.69 -15.15
CA ARG A 37 5.47 -1.24 -16.54
C ARG A 37 6.78 -1.52 -17.23
N ALA A 38 6.71 -2.18 -18.38
CA ALA A 38 7.87 -2.54 -19.19
C ALA A 38 7.66 -1.97 -20.59
N GLU A 39 8.42 -0.93 -20.91
CA GLU A 39 8.46 -0.30 -22.23
C GLU A 39 9.92 0.12 -22.50
N PRO A 40 10.38 0.19 -23.77
CA PRO A 40 11.70 0.74 -24.11
C PRO A 40 11.88 2.15 -23.53
N ILE A 41 13.10 2.48 -23.08
CA ILE A 41 13.38 3.75 -22.38
C ILE A 41 13.07 4.98 -23.24
N GLU A 42 13.22 4.87 -24.55
CA GLU A 42 12.93 5.91 -25.55
C GLU A 42 11.43 6.24 -25.63
N THR A 43 10.58 5.26 -25.27
CA THR A 43 9.12 5.38 -25.31
C THR A 43 8.49 5.46 -23.91
N PHE A 44 9.28 5.23 -22.87
CA PHE A 44 8.79 5.14 -21.50
C PHE A 44 8.36 6.52 -21.00
N ARG A 45 7.06 6.71 -20.82
CA ARG A 45 6.52 8.00 -20.41
C ARG A 45 6.81 8.27 -18.94
N LEU A 46 7.15 9.52 -18.63
CA LEU A 46 7.32 9.98 -17.24
C LEU A 46 6.11 9.64 -16.36
N ALA A 47 4.89 9.76 -16.89
CA ALA A 47 3.68 9.39 -16.16
C ALA A 47 3.65 7.90 -15.74
N GLY A 48 4.17 7.01 -16.59
CA GLY A 48 4.33 5.59 -16.26
C GLY A 48 5.37 5.37 -15.17
N CYS A 49 6.49 6.11 -15.22
CA CYS A 49 7.54 6.07 -14.19
C CYS A 49 6.99 6.53 -12.83
N MET A 50 6.31 7.67 -12.84
CA MET A 50 5.70 8.23 -11.64
C MET A 50 4.64 7.30 -11.07
N ALA A 51 3.82 6.64 -11.90
CA ALA A 51 2.86 5.66 -11.41
C ALA A 51 3.55 4.51 -10.64
N VAL A 52 4.63 3.95 -11.19
CA VAL A 52 5.42 2.88 -10.54
C VAL A 52 6.00 3.36 -9.21
N ILE A 53 6.59 4.56 -9.17
CA ILE A 53 7.14 5.15 -7.95
C ILE A 53 6.05 5.38 -6.89
N MET A 54 4.90 5.91 -7.29
CA MET A 54 3.81 6.25 -6.38
C MET A 54 3.20 5.01 -5.72
N VAL A 55 3.07 3.89 -6.44
CA VAL A 55 2.54 2.65 -5.86
C VAL A 55 3.62 1.93 -5.07
N ASN A 56 4.75 1.62 -5.70
CA ASN A 56 5.70 0.66 -5.12
C ASN A 56 6.51 1.30 -3.98
N GLN A 57 6.98 2.54 -4.16
CA GLN A 57 7.86 3.19 -3.20
C GLN A 57 7.06 4.04 -2.22
N VAL A 58 6.26 4.99 -2.73
CA VAL A 58 5.49 5.90 -1.87
C VAL A 58 4.40 5.13 -1.11
N GLY A 59 3.71 4.20 -1.77
CA GLY A 59 2.72 3.33 -1.12
C GLY A 59 3.33 2.52 0.03
N THR A 60 4.50 1.90 -0.19
CA THR A 60 5.23 1.16 0.86
C THR A 60 5.62 2.06 2.03
N PHE A 61 6.18 3.24 1.76
CA PHE A 61 6.53 4.20 2.81
C PHE A 61 5.30 4.60 3.65
N LEU A 62 4.20 4.94 3.00
CA LEU A 62 2.96 5.33 3.68
C LEU A 62 2.34 4.16 4.46
N GLY A 63 2.37 2.95 3.91
CA GLY A 63 1.92 1.73 4.57
C GLY A 63 2.71 1.44 5.85
N MET A 64 4.03 1.50 5.78
CA MET A 64 4.89 1.35 6.96
C MET A 64 4.64 2.44 8.00
N LYS A 65 4.56 3.71 7.58
CA LYS A 65 4.31 4.84 8.48
C LYS A 65 2.96 4.70 9.20
N ALA A 66 1.92 4.26 8.51
CA ALA A 66 0.60 4.04 9.10
C ALA A 66 0.60 2.86 10.10
N ALA A 67 1.31 1.77 9.79
CA ALA A 67 1.35 0.57 10.63
C ALA A 67 2.24 0.72 11.88
N LEU A 68 3.26 1.58 11.84
CA LEU A 68 4.31 1.69 12.86
C LEU A 68 3.78 1.87 14.29
N SER A 69 2.77 2.74 14.48
CA SER A 69 2.21 3.03 15.82
C SER A 69 1.53 1.81 16.45
N VAL A 70 0.78 1.05 15.65
CA VAL A 70 0.05 -0.14 16.09
C VAL A 70 1.00 -1.31 16.32
N MET A 71 2.02 -1.46 15.45
CA MET A 71 3.01 -2.53 15.58
C MET A 71 3.90 -2.35 16.81
N ARG A 72 4.34 -1.11 17.11
CA ARG A 72 5.14 -0.83 18.31
C ARG A 72 4.41 -1.17 19.61
N ALA A 73 3.11 -0.89 19.67
CA ALA A 73 2.28 -1.25 20.83
C ALA A 73 2.19 -2.78 21.03
N GLY A 74 2.40 -3.56 19.96
CA GLY A 74 2.42 -5.02 19.99
C GLY A 74 3.80 -5.68 19.92
N GLY A 75 4.90 -4.94 19.82
CA GLY A 75 6.23 -5.52 19.56
C GLY A 75 6.44 -6.10 18.14
N GLY A 76 5.59 -5.74 17.17
CA GLY A 76 5.75 -6.10 15.76
C GLY A 76 6.83 -5.27 15.04
N GLN A 77 7.38 -5.80 13.94
CA GLN A 77 8.44 -5.16 13.16
C GLN A 77 8.05 -4.99 11.69
N ALA A 78 8.29 -3.81 11.11
CA ALA A 78 8.10 -3.61 9.67
C ALA A 78 9.25 -4.28 8.92
N ARG A 79 8.93 -5.10 7.91
CA ARG A 79 9.92 -5.79 7.08
C ARG A 79 9.62 -5.54 5.62
N GLU A 80 10.66 -5.31 4.84
CA GLU A 80 10.58 -5.46 3.39
C GLU A 80 10.57 -6.96 3.03
N VAL A 81 9.95 -7.30 1.91
CA VAL A 81 9.83 -8.68 1.43
C VAL A 81 11.22 -9.31 1.23
N TYR A 82 12.20 -8.54 0.77
CA TYR A 82 13.57 -9.01 0.55
C TYR A 82 14.29 -9.48 1.84
N GLU A 83 14.19 -8.71 2.93
CA GLU A 83 14.77 -9.11 4.23
C GLU A 83 14.05 -10.32 4.84
N SER A 84 12.77 -10.49 4.52
CA SER A 84 12.01 -11.69 4.92
C SER A 84 12.48 -12.93 4.14
N MET A 85 12.79 -12.78 2.84
CA MET A 85 13.31 -13.86 2.00
C MET A 85 14.74 -14.28 2.40
N LYS A 86 15.62 -13.32 2.73
CA LYS A 86 17.00 -13.60 3.17
C LYS A 86 17.05 -14.42 4.46
N GLN A 87 16.12 -14.17 5.39
CA GLN A 87 16.04 -14.91 6.65
C GLN A 87 15.34 -16.26 6.52
N ALA A 88 14.57 -16.47 5.45
CA ALA A 88 13.85 -17.72 5.18
C ALA A 88 14.72 -18.82 4.53
N GLY A 89 15.95 -18.53 4.12
CA GLY A 89 16.94 -19.54 3.72
C GLY A 89 16.47 -20.48 2.60
N THR A 90 15.91 -19.94 1.53
CA THR A 90 15.62 -20.67 0.27
C THR A 90 16.42 -20.10 -0.88
#